data_AF-A0A660TLU6-F1
#
_entry.id   AF-A0A660TLU6-F1
#
_cell.length_a   1.000
_cell.length_b   1.000
_cell.length_c   1.000
_cell.angle_alpha   90.00
_cell.angle_beta   90.00
_cell.angle_gamma   90.00
#
_symmetry.space_group_name_H-M   'P 1'
#
loop_
_entity.id
_entity.type
_entity.pdbx_description
1 polymer ?
#
loop_
_entity_poly.entity_id
_entity_poly.type
_entity_poly.pdbx_seq_one_letter_code
_entity_poly.pdbx_strand_id
1 'polypeptide(L)'
;MEYKGIIVTGTSGSGKSTVASKLCEKFDIFQRVQSATTREKRNDDETGTYVYLSKEEFSNLEKEGKFITTSPYRGKKYGIKVEDYKKVTQRGKVPVMVLTPEAANQLDKISQMKNKFMIIFLDASDDTLDKRLEKRGENLDTARTQREIDRRYKDEMWKKENCPIYCIKNEDTTSVDDIIDLIYYLYEYRNTGGLLPKKLIELMIRCGLLLEDATPDNIEGASYDLRVGDEYFHDGEIKQLTDQHPFIVMKPGDYVLVSSKEIANLPKNVAGRFDLSVSLFCKGAILSNGPQIDPGFRGRLYCLIFNTSNKEIQLKRGEHFATIEFIILVDHTLPYTGKYQNKLKMKDYLPEVVKASAINQLIQDVEKLKRAKWFEKYLPLILSALAIVASIVMGVILFFIKK
;
A
#
# COMPACT_ATOMS: atom_id res chain seq x y z
N MET A 1 8.55 18.60 9.07
CA MET A 1 7.63 19.68 9.48
C MET A 1 7.40 19.76 10.99
N GLU A 2 7.13 20.96 11.50
CA GLU A 2 6.63 21.14 12.87
C GLU A 2 5.09 21.00 12.88
N TYR A 3 4.60 19.79 13.15
CA TYR A 3 3.18 19.59 13.43
C TYR A 3 2.83 20.23 14.78
N LYS A 4 1.89 21.17 14.76
CA LYS A 4 1.27 21.77 15.94
C LYS A 4 0.36 20.83 16.70
N GLY A 5 0.05 19.64 16.17
CA GLY A 5 -0.80 18.67 16.84
C GLY A 5 -1.13 17.46 15.99
N ILE A 6 -1.97 16.60 16.56
CA ILE A 6 -2.51 15.40 15.92
C ILE A 6 -4.03 15.51 15.85
N ILE A 7 -4.61 15.16 14.72
CA ILE A 7 -6.05 15.03 14.54
C ILE A 7 -6.37 13.55 14.40
N VAL A 8 -7.23 13.03 15.27
CA VAL A 8 -7.78 11.69 15.14
C VAL A 8 -9.21 11.82 14.62
N THR A 9 -9.42 11.37 13.40
CA THR A 9 -10.72 11.34 12.71
C THR A 9 -10.97 9.94 12.16
N GLY A 10 -12.07 9.70 11.45
CA GLY A 10 -12.43 8.36 11.00
C GLY A 10 -13.91 8.02 11.07
N THR A 11 -14.25 6.83 10.60
CA THR A 11 -15.63 6.32 10.54
C THR A 11 -16.28 6.15 11.92
N SER A 12 -17.61 6.26 12.00
CA SER A 12 -18.34 5.97 13.24
C SER A 12 -18.04 4.55 13.73
N GLY A 13 -17.66 4.41 15.01
CA GLY A 13 -17.30 3.11 15.60
C GLY A 13 -15.83 2.72 15.48
N SER A 14 -14.97 3.48 14.78
CA SER A 14 -13.57 3.13 14.54
C SER A 14 -12.60 3.27 15.73
N GLY A 15 -13.09 3.64 16.92
CA GLY A 15 -12.26 3.72 18.13
C GLY A 15 -11.50 5.03 18.35
N LYS A 16 -11.83 6.11 17.62
CA LYS A 16 -11.18 7.43 17.71
C LYS A 16 -10.91 7.94 19.12
N SER A 17 -11.94 8.00 19.97
CA SER A 17 -11.82 8.49 21.34
C SER A 17 -10.86 7.63 22.16
N THR A 18 -10.98 6.31 22.05
CA THR A 18 -10.13 5.35 22.78
C THR A 18 -8.67 5.47 22.36
N VAL A 19 -8.38 5.52 21.06
CA VAL A 19 -7.01 5.70 20.55
C VAL A 19 -6.44 7.03 21.02
N ALA A 20 -7.19 8.13 20.93
CA ALA A 20 -6.72 9.45 21.34
C ALA A 20 -6.44 9.52 22.85
N SER A 21 -7.29 8.94 23.69
CA SER A 21 -7.08 8.93 25.13
C SER A 21 -5.89 8.09 25.54
N LYS A 22 -5.82 6.84 25.09
CA LYS A 22 -4.70 5.96 25.41
C LYS A 22 -3.36 6.48 24.88
N LEU A 23 -3.34 7.16 23.73
CA LEU A 23 -2.15 7.86 23.23
C LEU A 23 -1.65 8.92 24.23
N CYS A 24 -2.57 9.71 24.80
CA CYS A 24 -2.24 10.75 25.78
C CYS A 24 -1.90 10.17 27.17
N GLU A 25 -2.48 9.03 27.54
CA GLU A 25 -2.14 8.31 28.77
C GLU A 25 -0.75 7.68 28.70
N LYS A 26 -0.41 7.08 27.55
CA LYS A 26 0.85 6.36 27.35
C LYS A 26 2.05 7.30 27.17
N PHE A 27 1.86 8.41 26.47
CA PHE A 27 2.94 9.35 26.16
C PHE A 27 2.63 10.76 26.66
N ASP A 28 3.38 11.19 27.68
CA ASP A 28 3.18 12.47 28.37
C ASP A 28 3.31 13.69 27.45
N ILE A 29 3.98 13.59 26.30
CA ILE A 29 4.09 14.71 25.33
C ILE A 29 2.72 15.12 24.75
N PHE A 30 1.75 14.21 24.73
CA PHE A 30 0.43 14.45 24.14
C PHE A 30 -0.59 14.82 25.20
N GLN A 31 -1.50 15.74 24.85
CA GLN A 31 -2.65 16.03 25.67
C GLN A 31 -3.89 16.20 24.80
N ARG A 32 -4.97 15.51 25.17
CA ARG A 32 -6.25 15.59 24.46
C ARG A 32 -6.90 16.95 24.67
N VAL A 33 -7.39 17.54 23.58
CA VAL A 33 -8.22 18.76 23.62
C VAL A 33 -9.67 18.35 23.81
N GLN A 34 -10.36 19.00 24.76
CA GLN A 34 -11.78 18.75 25.00
C GLN A 34 -12.63 19.18 23.80
N SER A 35 -13.56 18.33 23.39
CA SER A 35 -14.53 18.65 22.34
C SER A 35 -15.84 19.12 22.96
N ALA A 36 -16.42 20.20 22.45
CA ALA A 36 -17.79 20.59 22.81
C ALA A 36 -18.79 19.84 21.94
N THR A 37 -19.92 19.41 22.50
CA THR A 37 -20.99 18.77 21.73
C THR A 37 -22.38 19.03 22.30
N THR A 38 -23.38 19.00 21.42
CA THR A 38 -24.81 19.00 21.79
C THR A 38 -25.41 17.60 21.90
N ARG A 39 -24.58 16.55 21.80
CA ARG A 39 -25.00 15.16 22.06
C ARG A 39 -25.16 14.96 23.57
N GLU A 40 -26.06 14.08 23.97
CA GLU A 40 -26.14 13.59 25.34
C GLU A 40 -24.91 12.74 25.70
N LYS A 41 -24.53 12.73 26.98
CA LYS A 41 -23.43 11.90 27.47
C LYS A 41 -23.76 10.41 27.27
N ARG A 42 -22.80 9.65 26.72
CA ARG A 42 -22.90 8.18 26.66
C ARG A 42 -22.30 7.55 27.92
N ASN A 43 -22.71 6.33 28.21
CA ASN A 43 -22.21 5.56 29.34
C ASN A 43 -20.71 5.21 29.20
N ASP A 44 -20.20 5.09 27.97
CA ASP A 44 -18.80 4.80 27.65
C ASP A 44 -17.96 6.07 27.38
N ASP A 45 -18.51 7.27 27.58
CA ASP A 45 -17.74 8.51 27.44
C ASP A 45 -16.79 8.66 28.64
N GLU A 46 -15.49 8.69 28.35
CA GLU A 46 -14.46 8.95 29.36
C GLU A 46 -14.57 10.35 29.98
N THR A 47 -14.17 10.46 31.24
CA THR A 47 -14.29 11.72 31.99
C THR A 47 -13.40 12.80 31.39
N GLY A 48 -13.99 13.97 31.15
CA GLY A 48 -13.23 15.13 30.67
C GLY A 48 -12.85 15.08 29.19
N THR A 49 -13.43 14.20 28.38
CA THR A 49 -13.20 14.21 26.92
C THR A 49 -14.14 15.15 26.17
N TYR A 50 -15.33 15.39 26.72
CA TYR A 50 -16.36 16.23 26.13
C TYR A 50 -16.88 17.28 27.11
N VAL A 51 -17.22 18.45 26.56
CA VAL A 51 -18.07 19.45 27.20
C VAL A 51 -19.46 19.33 26.57
N TYR A 52 -20.44 18.93 27.36
CA TYR A 52 -21.82 18.78 26.89
C TYR A 52 -22.54 20.13 27.04
N LEU A 53 -23.01 20.68 25.93
CA LEU A 53 -23.68 21.98 25.85
C LEU A 53 -25.09 21.80 25.34
N SER A 54 -26.00 22.64 25.81
CA SER A 54 -27.31 22.82 25.17
C SER A 54 -27.14 23.38 23.75
N LYS A 55 -28.18 23.23 22.92
CA LYS A 55 -28.18 23.80 21.56
C LYS A 55 -28.03 25.33 21.57
N GLU A 56 -28.59 25.99 22.59
CA GLU A 56 -28.54 27.45 22.74
C GLU A 56 -27.12 27.91 23.12
N GLU A 57 -26.51 27.30 24.14
CA GLU A 57 -25.13 27.60 24.54
C GLU A 57 -24.14 27.39 23.39
N PHE A 58 -24.27 26.28 22.66
CA PHE A 58 -23.41 26.02 21.50
C PHE A 58 -23.58 27.10 20.43
N SER A 59 -24.83 27.49 20.14
CA SER A 59 -25.15 28.54 19.16
C SER A 59 -24.59 29.90 19.56
N ASN A 60 -24.64 30.25 20.85
CA ASN A 60 -24.08 31.51 21.36
C ASN A 60 -22.56 31.55 21.21
N LEU A 61 -21.86 30.47 21.61
CA LEU A 61 -20.41 30.36 21.42
C LEU A 61 -19.98 30.38 19.94
N GLU A 62 -20.81 29.80 19.05
CA GLU A 62 -20.61 29.84 17.61
C GLU A 62 -20.72 31.27 17.06
N LYS A 63 -21.75 32.03 17.47
CA LYS A 63 -21.93 33.45 17.11
C LYS A 63 -20.79 34.34 17.62
N GLU A 64 -20.27 34.03 18.80
CA GLU A 64 -19.14 34.75 19.42
C GLU A 64 -17.77 34.38 18.83
N GLY A 65 -17.70 33.46 17.87
CA GLY A 65 -16.44 33.04 17.25
C GLY A 65 -15.50 32.31 18.23
N LYS A 66 -16.05 31.60 19.23
CA LYS A 66 -15.26 30.90 20.26
C LYS A 66 -14.77 29.52 19.83
N PHE A 67 -15.20 29.03 18.68
CA PHE A 67 -14.75 27.76 18.10
C PHE A 67 -13.67 27.95 17.05
N ILE A 68 -12.69 27.03 17.05
CA ILE A 68 -11.74 26.87 15.94
C ILE A 68 -12.46 26.24 14.75
N THR A 69 -13.23 25.19 15.01
CA THR A 69 -14.00 24.46 14.00
C THR A 69 -15.28 23.92 14.63
N THR A 70 -16.35 23.88 13.85
CA THR A 70 -17.62 23.24 14.18
C THR A 70 -18.06 22.36 13.01
N SER A 71 -18.80 21.29 13.30
CA SER A 71 -19.41 20.45 12.27
C SER A 71 -20.65 19.74 12.81
N PRO A 72 -21.69 19.56 11.98
CA PRO A 72 -22.76 18.63 12.30
C PRO A 72 -22.26 17.18 12.20
N TYR A 73 -22.82 16.28 13.02
CA TYR A 73 -22.59 14.85 12.91
C TYR A 73 -23.77 14.09 13.50
N ARG A 74 -24.49 13.33 12.67
CA ARG A 74 -25.67 12.54 13.07
C ARG A 74 -26.70 13.36 13.87
N GLY A 75 -27.03 14.54 13.37
CA GLY A 75 -28.04 15.43 13.97
C GLY A 75 -27.59 16.17 15.24
N LYS A 76 -26.32 16.06 15.64
CA LYS A 76 -25.72 16.80 16.77
C LYS A 76 -24.61 17.71 16.27
N LYS A 77 -24.26 18.75 17.04
CA LYS A 77 -23.12 19.63 16.74
C LYS A 77 -21.89 19.22 17.55
N TYR A 78 -20.72 19.37 16.95
CA TYR A 78 -19.41 19.17 17.59
C TYR A 78 -18.50 20.35 17.26
N GLY A 79 -17.61 20.72 18.17
CA GLY A 79 -16.61 21.75 17.92
C GLY A 79 -15.44 21.74 18.90
N ILE A 80 -14.35 22.41 18.53
CA ILE A 80 -13.18 22.62 19.39
C ILE A 80 -13.11 24.10 19.77
N LYS A 81 -13.17 24.41 21.06
CA LYS A 81 -13.06 25.79 21.55
C LYS A 81 -11.62 26.29 21.42
N VAL A 82 -11.46 27.56 21.06
CA VAL A 82 -10.15 28.23 20.95
C VAL A 82 -9.41 28.18 22.29
N GLU A 83 -10.14 28.37 23.40
CA GLU A 83 -9.57 28.36 24.74
C GLU A 83 -9.01 27.00 25.14
N ASP A 84 -9.74 25.90 24.84
CA ASP A 84 -9.31 24.55 25.22
C ASP A 84 -8.06 24.13 24.43
N TYR A 85 -7.98 24.48 23.15
CA TYR A 85 -6.77 24.28 22.36
C TYR A 85 -5.59 25.09 22.92
N LYS A 86 -5.82 26.38 23.24
CA LYS A 86 -4.76 27.25 23.80
C LYS A 86 -4.24 26.72 25.13
N LYS A 87 -5.12 26.27 26.03
CA LYS A 87 -4.74 25.66 27.32
C LYS A 87 -3.75 24.51 27.16
N VAL A 88 -3.93 23.66 26.15
CA VAL A 88 -3.00 22.55 25.87
C VAL A 88 -1.65 23.08 25.36
N THR A 89 -1.67 23.93 24.34
CA THR A 89 -0.43 24.47 23.75
C THR A 89 0.40 25.32 24.73
N GLN A 90 -0.25 26.09 25.61
CA GLN A 90 0.42 26.90 26.64
C GLN A 90 1.14 26.06 27.70
N ARG A 91 0.74 24.80 27.87
CA ARG A 91 1.43 23.83 28.74
C ARG A 91 2.62 23.15 28.05
N GLY A 92 2.94 23.53 26.81
CA GLY A 92 4.00 22.89 26.01
C GLY A 92 3.66 21.48 25.54
N LYS A 93 2.40 21.05 25.67
CA LYS A 93 1.92 19.73 25.23
C LYS A 93 1.47 19.76 23.78
N VAL A 94 1.60 18.63 23.10
CA VAL A 94 1.11 18.46 21.73
C VAL A 94 -0.40 18.16 21.77
N PRO A 95 -1.25 19.02 21.18
CA PRO A 95 -2.69 18.83 21.20
C PRO A 95 -3.13 17.66 20.32
N VAL A 96 -3.91 16.75 20.91
CA VAL A 96 -4.61 15.67 20.20
C VAL A 96 -6.09 16.00 20.14
N MET A 97 -6.62 16.21 18.93
CA MET A 97 -8.01 16.59 18.69
C MET A 97 -8.78 15.45 18.03
N VAL A 98 -9.92 15.07 18.61
CA VAL A 98 -10.85 14.13 17.98
C VAL A 98 -11.89 14.91 17.20
N LEU A 99 -11.88 14.77 15.87
CA LEU A 99 -12.76 15.52 14.97
C LEU A 99 -13.63 14.60 14.13
N THR A 100 -14.71 15.16 13.60
CA THR A 100 -15.47 14.53 12.51
C THR A 100 -14.63 14.59 11.22
N PRO A 101 -14.87 13.69 10.25
CA PRO A 101 -14.21 13.76 8.95
C PRO A 101 -14.47 15.08 8.21
N GLU A 102 -15.67 15.63 8.32
CA GLU A 102 -16.02 16.92 7.74
C GLU A 102 -15.19 18.06 8.35
N ALA A 103 -15.14 18.17 9.69
CA ALA A 103 -14.37 19.21 10.36
C ALA A 103 -12.87 19.10 10.02
N ALA A 104 -12.32 17.89 10.06
CA ALA A 104 -10.92 17.64 9.69
C ALA A 104 -10.62 18.06 8.24
N ASN A 105 -11.53 17.77 7.30
CA ASN A 105 -11.39 18.16 5.90
C ASN A 105 -11.47 19.68 5.69
N GLN A 106 -12.09 20.45 6.58
CA GLN A 106 -12.22 21.90 6.45
C GLN A 106 -11.12 22.68 7.20
N LEU A 107 -10.30 22.02 8.02
CA LEU A 107 -9.29 22.69 8.84
C LEU A 107 -8.23 23.45 8.05
N ASP A 108 -7.91 23.00 6.84
CA ASP A 108 -6.96 23.67 5.95
C ASP A 108 -7.45 25.04 5.46
N LYS A 109 -8.77 25.27 5.49
CA LYS A 109 -9.40 26.58 5.19
C LYS A 109 -9.21 27.59 6.32
N ILE A 110 -8.87 27.13 7.53
CA ILE A 110 -8.59 27.99 8.67
C ILE A 110 -7.11 28.37 8.60
N SER A 111 -6.82 29.61 8.22
CA SER A 111 -5.46 30.13 7.99
C SER A 111 -4.48 29.84 9.13
N GLN A 112 -4.95 29.88 10.38
CA GLN A 112 -4.12 29.60 11.56
C GLN A 112 -3.73 28.11 11.70
N MET A 113 -4.49 27.20 11.09
CA MET A 113 -4.43 25.74 11.23
C MET A 113 -3.88 25.02 9.97
N LYS A 114 -3.76 25.72 8.85
CA LYS A 114 -3.25 25.18 7.58
C LYS A 114 -1.86 24.53 7.73
N ASN A 115 -1.70 23.32 7.20
CA ASN A 115 -0.46 22.51 7.12
C ASN A 115 0.24 22.23 8.46
N LYS A 116 -0.53 22.20 9.55
CA LYS A 116 0.03 22.16 10.91
C LYS A 116 -0.31 20.90 11.68
N PHE A 117 -1.01 19.93 11.09
CA PHE A 117 -1.48 18.77 11.84
C PHE A 117 -1.23 17.48 11.09
N MET A 118 -0.79 16.46 11.84
CA MET A 118 -0.81 15.08 11.38
C MET A 118 -2.23 14.52 11.52
N ILE A 119 -2.84 14.05 10.43
CA ILE A 119 -4.19 13.50 10.43
C ILE A 119 -4.11 11.98 10.45
N ILE A 120 -4.76 11.37 11.44
CA ILE A 120 -4.97 9.93 11.53
C ILE A 120 -6.45 9.68 11.23
N PHE A 121 -6.71 8.99 10.12
CA PHE A 121 -8.04 8.52 9.78
C PHE A 121 -8.17 7.05 10.17
N LEU A 122 -8.95 6.76 11.20
CA LEU A 122 -9.24 5.41 11.65
C LEU A 122 -10.47 4.85 10.93
N ASP A 123 -10.31 3.69 10.31
CA ASP A 123 -11.39 2.91 9.72
C ASP A 123 -11.33 1.45 10.17
N ALA A 124 -12.36 0.67 9.88
CA ALA A 124 -12.34 -0.78 9.99
C ALA A 124 -13.32 -1.39 8.98
N SER A 125 -13.30 -2.71 8.88
CA SER A 125 -14.29 -3.47 8.11
C SER A 125 -15.72 -3.16 8.55
N ASP A 126 -16.66 -3.25 7.61
CA ASP A 126 -18.05 -2.91 7.90
C ASP A 126 -18.65 -3.80 8.99
N ASP A 127 -18.29 -5.09 8.99
CA ASP A 127 -18.66 -6.07 10.01
C ASP A 127 -18.17 -5.67 11.41
N THR A 128 -16.91 -5.21 11.52
CA THR A 128 -16.33 -4.77 12.79
C THR A 128 -17.03 -3.52 13.30
N LEU A 129 -17.27 -2.54 12.43
CA LEU A 129 -17.91 -1.30 12.80
C LEU A 129 -19.38 -1.52 13.21
N ASP A 130 -20.12 -2.38 12.51
CA ASP A 130 -21.50 -2.71 12.84
C ASP A 130 -21.61 -3.35 14.22
N LYS A 131 -20.80 -4.38 14.52
CA LYS A 131 -20.75 -5.01 15.86
C LYS A 131 -20.49 -3.99 16.98
N ARG A 132 -19.56 -3.05 16.75
CA ARG A 132 -19.22 -2.00 17.73
C ARG A 132 -20.37 -1.02 17.95
N LEU A 133 -21.17 -0.74 16.92
CA LEU A 133 -22.31 0.18 16.98
C LEU A 133 -23.55 -0.47 17.58
N GLU A 134 -23.81 -1.75 17.28
CA GLU A 134 -24.85 -2.56 17.92
C GLU A 134 -24.64 -2.63 19.43
N LYS A 135 -23.40 -2.87 19.87
CA LYS A 135 -23.04 -2.88 21.30
C LYS A 135 -23.32 -1.56 22.00
N ARG A 136 -23.37 -0.44 21.25
CA ARG A 136 -23.72 0.90 21.76
C ARG A 136 -25.22 1.20 21.70
N GLY A 137 -26.04 0.29 21.20
CA GLY A 137 -27.48 0.50 21.01
C GLY A 137 -27.80 1.54 19.93
N GLU A 138 -26.93 1.71 18.94
CA GLU A 138 -27.13 2.69 17.88
C GLU A 138 -27.81 2.11 16.64
N ASN A 139 -28.61 2.93 15.96
CA ASN A 139 -29.26 2.54 14.70
C ASN A 139 -28.22 2.36 13.59
N LEU A 140 -28.14 1.14 13.04
CA LEU A 140 -27.17 0.75 12.03
C LEU A 140 -27.38 1.45 10.69
N ASP A 141 -28.62 1.63 10.22
CA ASP A 141 -28.88 2.24 8.91
C ASP A 141 -28.33 3.67 8.86
N THR A 142 -28.64 4.47 9.87
CA THR A 142 -28.10 5.84 9.97
C THR A 142 -26.59 5.86 10.09
N ALA A 143 -25.99 4.86 10.76
CA ALA A 143 -24.55 4.78 10.94
C ALA A 143 -23.82 4.33 9.67
N ARG A 144 -24.40 3.42 8.87
CA ARG A 144 -23.89 2.98 7.57
C ARG A 144 -23.91 4.14 6.56
N THR A 145 -25.00 4.90 6.47
CA THR A 145 -25.04 6.11 5.63
C THR A 145 -23.98 7.14 6.05
N GLN A 146 -23.82 7.38 7.36
CA GLN A 146 -22.78 8.28 7.86
C GLN A 146 -21.37 7.76 7.54
N ARG A 147 -21.14 6.44 7.58
CA ARG A 147 -19.85 5.83 7.26
C ARG A 147 -19.43 6.08 5.81
N GLU A 148 -20.37 6.02 4.87
CA GLU A 148 -20.10 6.36 3.47
C GLU A 148 -19.72 7.84 3.29
N ILE A 149 -20.39 8.74 4.03
CA ILE A 149 -20.02 10.16 4.08
C ILE A 149 -18.61 10.33 4.66
N ASP A 150 -18.31 9.64 5.76
CA ASP A 150 -17.01 9.70 6.44
C ASP A 150 -15.86 9.25 5.51
N ARG A 151 -16.07 8.15 4.76
CA ARG A 151 -15.11 7.65 3.76
C ARG A 151 -14.96 8.57 2.55
N ARG A 152 -16.01 9.29 2.13
CA ARG A 152 -15.90 10.33 1.09
C ARG A 152 -14.99 11.48 1.53
N TYR A 153 -15.14 11.98 2.75
CA TYR A 153 -14.24 13.00 3.29
C TYR A 153 -12.79 12.52 3.38
N LYS A 154 -12.56 11.25 3.72
CA LYS A 154 -11.22 10.64 3.66
C LYS A 154 -10.62 10.74 2.25
N ASP A 155 -11.39 10.39 1.22
CA ASP A 155 -10.92 10.42 -0.16
C ASP A 155 -10.67 11.86 -0.65
N GLU A 156 -11.45 12.84 -0.19
CA GLU A 156 -11.19 14.26 -0.42
C GLU A 156 -9.88 14.72 0.25
N MET A 157 -9.70 14.42 1.54
CA MET A 157 -8.50 14.75 2.30
C MET A 157 -7.24 14.12 1.67
N TRP A 158 -7.35 12.89 1.18
CA TRP A 158 -6.26 12.16 0.53
C TRP A 158 -5.67 12.93 -0.67
N LYS A 159 -6.54 13.54 -1.48
CA LYS A 159 -6.18 14.28 -2.70
C LYS A 159 -5.52 15.64 -2.44
N LYS A 160 -5.60 16.17 -1.22
CA LYS A 160 -5.03 17.48 -0.89
C LYS A 160 -3.51 17.37 -0.72
N GLU A 161 -2.76 18.28 -1.34
CA GLU A 161 -1.30 18.34 -1.20
C GLU A 161 -0.87 18.50 0.25
N ASN A 162 -1.58 19.38 0.96
CA ASN A 162 -1.24 19.97 2.24
C ASN A 162 -1.80 19.22 3.47
N CYS A 163 -2.04 17.93 3.29
CA CYS A 163 -2.75 17.08 4.25
C CYS A 163 -1.95 15.78 4.49
N PRO A 164 -1.14 15.71 5.55
CA PRO A 164 -0.44 14.50 5.94
C PRO A 164 -1.44 13.58 6.66
N ILE A 165 -2.09 12.72 5.87
CA ILE A 165 -3.12 11.79 6.32
C ILE A 165 -2.61 10.34 6.28
N TYR A 166 -2.76 9.64 7.41
CA TYR A 166 -2.53 8.21 7.54
C TYR A 166 -3.87 7.50 7.75
N CYS A 167 -4.20 6.57 6.86
CA CYS A 167 -5.45 5.79 6.94
C CYS A 167 -5.16 4.46 7.65
N ILE A 168 -5.40 4.39 8.95
CA ILE A 168 -5.11 3.23 9.79
C ILE A 168 -6.37 2.36 9.93
N LYS A 169 -6.22 1.05 9.73
CA LYS A 169 -7.27 0.05 10.00
C LYS A 169 -7.20 -0.37 11.48
N ASN A 170 -8.31 -0.22 12.20
CA ASN A 170 -8.50 -0.65 13.58
C ASN A 170 -9.48 -1.82 13.63
N GLU A 171 -9.06 -2.94 13.04
CA GLU A 171 -9.82 -4.19 13.04
C GLU A 171 -9.81 -4.83 14.43
N ASP A 172 -10.66 -5.82 14.67
CA ASP A 172 -10.65 -6.55 15.94
C ASP A 172 -9.36 -7.37 16.17
N THR A 173 -8.62 -7.66 15.10
CA THR A 173 -7.29 -8.28 15.14
C THR A 173 -6.16 -7.28 15.36
N THR A 174 -6.42 -5.98 15.27
CA THR A 174 -5.42 -4.93 15.44
C THR A 174 -5.29 -4.57 16.92
N SER A 175 -4.07 -4.64 17.46
CA SER A 175 -3.81 -4.14 18.81
C SER A 175 -3.93 -2.61 18.84
N VAL A 176 -4.69 -2.08 19.80
CA VAL A 176 -4.78 -0.64 20.02
C VAL A 176 -3.42 -0.05 20.40
N ASP A 177 -2.57 -0.81 21.08
CA ASP A 177 -1.22 -0.38 21.43
C ASP A 177 -0.32 -0.25 20.20
N ASP A 178 -0.49 -1.11 19.19
CA ASP A 178 0.25 -1.02 17.92
C ASP A 178 -0.13 0.29 17.18
N ILE A 179 -1.41 0.66 17.19
CA ILE A 179 -1.89 1.93 16.60
C ILE A 179 -1.27 3.13 17.33
N ILE A 180 -1.28 3.09 18.66
CA ILE A 180 -0.75 4.18 19.50
C ILE A 180 0.76 4.34 19.30
N ASP A 181 1.50 3.24 19.27
CA ASP A 181 2.94 3.23 19.03
C ASP A 181 3.27 3.71 17.62
N LEU A 182 2.49 3.31 16.62
CA LEU A 182 2.64 3.82 15.26
C LEU A 182 2.43 5.34 15.20
N ILE A 183 1.36 5.86 15.81
CA ILE A 183 1.09 7.30 15.82
C ILE A 183 2.23 8.06 16.50
N TYR A 184 2.72 7.56 17.64
CA TYR A 184 3.86 8.15 18.33
C TYR A 184 5.10 8.18 17.43
N TYR A 185 5.47 7.07 16.80
CA TYR A 185 6.66 7.02 15.97
C TYR A 185 6.56 7.89 14.70
N LEU A 186 5.39 7.92 14.06
CA LEU A 186 5.14 8.83 12.94
C LEU A 186 5.27 10.29 13.35
N TYR A 187 4.85 10.63 14.56
CA TYR A 187 5.02 11.99 15.09
C TYR A 187 6.48 12.28 15.45
N GLU A 188 7.14 11.40 16.21
CA GLU A 188 8.50 11.59 16.71
C GLU A 188 9.50 11.74 15.56
N TYR A 189 9.41 10.84 14.57
CA TYR A 189 10.31 10.79 13.42
C TYR A 189 9.80 11.54 12.19
N ARG A 190 8.83 12.45 12.34
CA ARG A 190 8.22 13.23 11.25
C ARG A 190 9.18 14.07 10.40
N ASN A 191 10.41 14.29 10.87
CA ASN A 191 11.43 15.10 10.21
C ASN A 191 12.56 14.26 9.60
N THR A 192 12.44 12.93 9.62
CA THR A 192 13.46 12.02 9.11
C THR A 192 12.97 11.32 7.86
N GLY A 193 13.85 11.22 6.85
CA GLY A 193 13.67 10.36 5.68
C GLY A 193 14.63 9.18 5.71
N GLY A 194 14.41 8.19 4.86
CA GLY A 194 15.28 7.02 4.73
C GLY A 194 14.53 5.70 4.66
N LEU A 195 15.21 4.59 4.94
CA LEU A 195 14.59 3.27 4.97
C LEU A 195 13.77 3.05 6.24
N LEU A 196 12.64 2.36 6.13
CA LEU A 196 11.87 1.95 7.29
C LEU A 196 12.53 0.74 7.98
N PRO A 197 12.79 0.79 9.29
CA PRO A 197 13.25 -0.37 10.05
C PRO A 197 12.13 -1.39 10.26
N LYS A 198 12.50 -2.66 10.49
CA LYS A 198 11.60 -3.80 10.78
C LYS A 198 10.41 -3.43 11.67
N LYS A 199 10.67 -2.78 12.82
CA LYS A 199 9.64 -2.40 13.78
C LYS A 199 8.55 -1.49 13.17
N LEU A 200 8.94 -0.52 12.34
CA LEU A 200 7.98 0.36 11.68
C LEU A 200 7.23 -0.37 10.56
N ILE A 201 7.92 -1.23 9.81
CA ILE A 201 7.27 -2.09 8.79
C ILE A 201 6.19 -2.96 9.44
N GLU A 202 6.51 -3.62 10.56
CA GLU A 202 5.57 -4.44 11.34
C GLU A 202 4.35 -3.63 11.81
N LEU A 203 4.57 -2.49 12.47
CA LEU A 203 3.49 -1.64 12.97
C LEU A 203 2.60 -1.13 11.84
N MET A 204 3.20 -0.68 10.74
CA MET A 204 2.46 -0.16 9.59
C MET A 204 1.62 -1.26 8.93
N ILE A 205 2.17 -2.46 8.72
CA ILE A 205 1.43 -3.62 8.16
C ILE A 205 0.26 -4.01 9.07
N ARG A 206 0.48 -4.14 10.38
CA ARG A 206 -0.60 -4.47 11.35
C ARG A 206 -1.71 -3.42 11.40
N CYS A 207 -1.35 -2.17 11.13
CA CYS A 207 -2.28 -1.04 11.01
C CYS A 207 -2.89 -0.89 9.61
N GLY A 208 -2.68 -1.86 8.70
CA GLY A 208 -3.28 -1.89 7.36
C GLY A 208 -2.60 -0.98 6.34
N LEU A 209 -1.36 -0.56 6.58
CA LEU A 209 -0.52 0.23 5.67
C LEU A 209 0.56 -0.65 5.01
N LEU A 210 1.26 -0.09 4.01
CA LEU A 210 2.34 -0.70 3.24
C LEU A 210 1.91 -1.86 2.35
N LEU A 211 1.49 -2.99 2.92
CA LEU A 211 1.14 -4.21 2.20
C LEU A 211 -0.09 -4.87 2.82
N GLU A 212 -1.11 -5.13 2.00
CA GLU A 212 -2.20 -6.05 2.33
C GLU A 212 -1.80 -7.49 2.01
N ASP A 213 -2.39 -8.46 2.70
CA ASP A 213 -2.06 -9.90 2.67
C ASP A 213 -0.62 -10.26 3.11
N ALA A 214 0.10 -9.33 3.74
CA ALA A 214 1.45 -9.55 4.23
C ALA A 214 1.50 -10.51 5.43
N THR A 215 2.60 -11.26 5.56
CA THR A 215 2.87 -12.18 6.68
C THR A 215 4.05 -11.71 7.53
N PRO A 216 3.95 -11.74 8.88
CA PRO A 216 5.03 -11.27 9.76
C PRO A 216 6.37 -11.96 9.54
N ASP A 217 6.36 -13.24 9.18
CA ASP A 217 7.57 -14.05 8.95
C ASP A 217 8.39 -13.57 7.74
N ASN A 218 7.80 -12.76 6.85
CA ASN A 218 8.45 -12.21 5.67
C ASN A 218 9.05 -10.82 5.91
N ILE A 219 8.97 -10.29 7.14
CA ILE A 219 9.54 -8.98 7.48
C ILE A 219 11.00 -9.14 7.91
N GLU A 220 11.87 -8.52 7.13
CA GLU A 220 13.32 -8.49 7.34
C GLU A 220 13.75 -7.19 8.05
N GLY A 221 15.06 -7.00 8.23
CA GLY A 221 15.61 -5.87 9.01
C GLY A 221 15.17 -4.48 8.54
N ALA A 222 15.00 -4.29 7.23
CA ALA A 222 14.59 -3.01 6.63
C ALA A 222 13.75 -3.21 5.34
N SER A 223 13.17 -4.39 5.16
CA SER A 223 12.49 -4.80 3.93
C SER A 223 11.42 -5.85 4.21
N TYR A 224 10.69 -6.24 3.17
CA TYR A 224 9.72 -7.32 3.19
C TYR A 224 9.93 -8.24 1.98
N ASP A 225 9.87 -9.55 2.21
CA ASP A 225 10.01 -10.57 1.19
C ASP A 225 8.66 -10.87 0.51
N LEU A 226 8.49 -10.36 -0.72
CA LEU A 226 7.31 -10.57 -1.55
C LEU A 226 7.20 -12.01 -2.03
N ARG A 227 5.96 -12.49 -2.11
CA ARG A 227 5.65 -13.86 -2.51
C ARG A 227 5.02 -13.92 -3.90
N VAL A 228 5.30 -14.99 -4.64
CA VAL A 228 4.66 -15.25 -5.94
C VAL A 228 3.14 -15.31 -5.74
N GLY A 229 2.43 -14.47 -6.49
CA GLY A 229 0.97 -14.38 -6.49
C GLY A 229 0.30 -15.47 -7.31
N ASP A 230 -0.96 -15.21 -7.69
CA ASP A 230 -1.81 -16.20 -8.37
C ASP A 230 -1.80 -16.03 -9.90
N GLU A 231 -1.43 -14.86 -10.42
CA GLU A 231 -1.43 -14.58 -11.86
C GLU A 231 -0.01 -14.45 -12.41
N TYR A 232 0.22 -14.99 -13.62
CA TYR A 232 1.42 -14.74 -14.39
C TYR A 232 1.11 -14.63 -15.89
N PHE A 233 1.91 -13.90 -16.65
CA PHE A 233 1.82 -13.81 -18.10
C PHE A 233 3.04 -14.46 -18.73
N HIS A 234 2.79 -15.41 -19.62
CA HIS A 234 3.80 -16.21 -20.30
C HIS A 234 3.24 -16.68 -21.65
N ASP A 235 4.04 -16.63 -22.71
CA ASP A 235 3.64 -17.02 -24.08
C ASP A 235 2.42 -16.27 -24.63
N GLY A 236 2.26 -14.99 -24.30
CA GLY A 236 1.14 -14.18 -24.81
C GLY A 236 -0.18 -14.36 -24.06
N GLU A 237 -0.23 -15.21 -23.03
CA GLU A 237 -1.44 -15.51 -22.28
C GLU A 237 -1.27 -15.24 -20.78
N ILE A 238 -2.36 -14.78 -20.14
CA ILE A 238 -2.45 -14.71 -18.68
C ILE A 238 -2.86 -16.08 -18.17
N LYS A 239 -2.04 -16.67 -17.31
CA LYS A 239 -2.20 -17.98 -16.71
C LYS A 239 -2.38 -17.82 -15.19
N GLN A 240 -3.04 -18.79 -14.57
CA GLN A 240 -3.29 -18.82 -13.12
C GLN A 240 -2.47 -19.92 -12.46
N LEU A 241 -1.96 -19.65 -11.26
CA LEU A 241 -1.35 -20.62 -10.37
C LEU A 241 -2.39 -21.07 -9.35
N THR A 242 -2.50 -22.38 -9.15
CA THR A 242 -3.39 -22.98 -8.15
C THR A 242 -2.62 -24.00 -7.31
N ASP A 243 -3.24 -24.55 -6.27
CA ASP A 243 -2.59 -25.58 -5.46
C ASP A 243 -2.32 -26.87 -6.26
N GLN A 244 -3.12 -27.14 -7.30
CA GLN A 244 -2.90 -28.26 -8.22
C GLN A 244 -1.80 -27.97 -9.26
N HIS A 245 -1.67 -26.71 -9.69
CA HIS A 245 -0.67 -26.27 -10.67
C HIS A 245 0.13 -25.08 -10.12
N PRO A 246 1.02 -25.31 -9.13
CA PRO A 246 1.64 -24.21 -8.39
C PRO A 246 2.94 -23.72 -9.02
N PHE A 247 3.40 -24.27 -10.15
CA PHE A 247 4.72 -23.96 -10.70
C PHE A 247 4.64 -23.18 -12.03
N ILE A 248 5.50 -22.17 -12.14
CA ILE A 248 5.94 -21.56 -13.39
C ILE A 248 7.28 -22.19 -13.77
N VAL A 249 7.42 -22.66 -15.00
CA VAL A 249 8.69 -23.20 -15.52
C VAL A 249 9.20 -22.27 -16.61
N MET A 250 10.36 -21.67 -16.38
CA MET A 250 11.04 -20.76 -17.30
C MET A 250 12.22 -21.46 -17.95
N LYS A 251 12.19 -21.67 -19.26
CA LYS A 251 13.31 -22.26 -20.01
C LYS A 251 14.39 -21.20 -20.28
N PRO A 252 15.61 -21.61 -20.66
CA PRO A 252 16.65 -20.69 -21.09
C PRO A 252 16.19 -19.70 -22.17
N GLY A 253 16.31 -18.40 -21.86
CA GLY A 253 15.89 -17.29 -22.71
C GLY A 253 14.40 -16.95 -22.66
N ASP A 254 13.63 -17.55 -21.75
CA ASP A 254 12.22 -17.21 -21.53
C ASP A 254 12.08 -15.97 -20.65
N TYR A 255 10.89 -15.37 -20.69
CA TYR A 255 10.50 -14.29 -19.79
C TYR A 255 9.09 -14.52 -19.26
N VAL A 256 8.83 -14.07 -18.04
CA VAL A 256 7.50 -14.12 -17.41
C VAL A 256 7.22 -12.84 -16.66
N LEU A 257 5.98 -12.36 -16.72
CA LEU A 257 5.50 -11.29 -15.84
C LEU A 257 4.72 -11.94 -14.70
N VAL A 258 5.21 -11.84 -13.47
CA VAL A 258 4.66 -12.54 -12.30
C VAL A 258 4.04 -11.54 -11.33
N SER A 259 2.83 -11.81 -10.85
CA SER A 259 2.19 -11.01 -9.79
C SER A 259 2.80 -11.28 -8.42
N SER A 260 2.76 -10.28 -7.53
CA SER A 260 2.94 -10.50 -6.09
C SER A 260 1.66 -11.03 -5.45
N LYS A 261 1.79 -11.78 -4.36
CA LYS A 261 0.67 -12.14 -3.49
C LYS A 261 0.18 -10.92 -2.70
N GLU A 262 1.09 -10.09 -2.23
CA GLU A 262 0.76 -8.87 -1.51
C GLU A 262 0.13 -7.81 -2.43
N ILE A 263 -0.62 -6.87 -1.83
CA ILE A 263 -1.14 -5.66 -2.48
C ILE A 263 -0.47 -4.46 -1.82
N ALA A 264 0.17 -3.59 -2.59
CA ALA A 264 0.69 -2.35 -2.03
C ALA A 264 -0.44 -1.43 -1.57
N ASN A 265 -0.28 -0.83 -0.39
CA ASN A 265 -1.14 0.21 0.16
C ASN A 265 -0.29 1.29 0.84
N LEU A 266 0.46 2.05 0.04
CA LEU A 266 1.45 2.98 0.56
C LEU A 266 0.81 4.29 1.08
N PRO A 267 1.29 4.82 2.22
CA PRO A 267 1.02 6.21 2.62
C PRO A 267 1.58 7.23 1.61
N LYS A 268 1.12 8.48 1.73
CA LYS A 268 1.55 9.61 0.87
C LYS A 268 3.02 10.06 1.07
N ASN A 269 3.69 9.53 2.07
CA ASN A 269 5.08 9.83 2.38
C ASN A 269 5.96 8.57 2.36
N VAL A 270 5.50 7.48 1.77
CA VAL A 270 6.31 6.25 1.66
C VAL A 270 6.35 5.83 0.20
N ALA A 271 7.55 5.75 -0.36
CA ALA A 271 7.79 5.10 -1.64
C ALA A 271 8.24 3.65 -1.41
N GLY A 272 8.04 2.80 -2.42
CA GLY A 272 8.55 1.44 -2.44
C GLY A 272 9.58 1.25 -3.54
N ARG A 273 10.56 0.37 -3.31
CA ARG A 273 11.43 -0.16 -4.36
C ARG A 273 11.58 -1.64 -4.11
N PHE A 274 11.44 -2.46 -5.15
CA PHE A 274 11.69 -3.89 -5.00
C PHE A 274 12.62 -4.41 -6.08
N ASP A 275 13.36 -5.45 -5.72
CA ASP A 275 14.27 -6.14 -6.62
C ASP A 275 14.16 -7.66 -6.41
N LEU A 276 14.72 -8.41 -7.35
CA LEU A 276 14.72 -9.87 -7.35
C LEU A 276 15.44 -10.41 -6.11
N SER A 277 14.97 -11.54 -5.59
CA SER A 277 15.70 -12.22 -4.52
C SER A 277 17.09 -12.64 -4.99
N VAL A 278 18.08 -12.55 -4.09
CA VAL A 278 19.47 -12.94 -4.38
C VAL A 278 19.54 -14.41 -4.84
N SER A 279 18.69 -15.27 -4.28
CA SER A 279 18.56 -16.68 -4.69
C SER A 279 18.20 -16.85 -6.16
N LEU A 280 17.22 -16.08 -6.67
CA LEU A 280 16.85 -16.13 -8.08
C LEU A 280 17.89 -15.47 -8.97
N PHE A 281 18.48 -14.36 -8.53
CA PHE A 281 19.59 -13.73 -9.24
C PHE A 281 20.75 -14.71 -9.46
N CYS A 282 21.17 -15.44 -8.42
CA CYS A 282 22.22 -16.45 -8.52
C CYS A 282 21.86 -17.65 -9.42
N LYS A 283 20.56 -17.91 -9.65
CA LYS A 283 20.10 -18.91 -10.63
C LYS A 283 20.14 -18.39 -12.07
N GLY A 284 20.51 -17.13 -12.29
CA GLY A 284 20.58 -16.48 -13.60
C GLY A 284 19.25 -15.88 -14.06
N ALA A 285 18.31 -15.64 -13.13
CA ALA A 285 17.16 -14.80 -13.41
C ALA A 285 17.52 -13.32 -13.27
N ILE A 286 16.98 -12.48 -14.17
CA ILE A 286 17.20 -11.03 -14.16
C ILE A 286 15.86 -10.32 -14.14
N LEU A 287 15.72 -9.33 -13.25
CA LEU A 287 14.60 -8.40 -13.26
C LEU A 287 14.94 -7.24 -14.20
N SER A 288 14.11 -7.00 -15.22
CA SER A 288 14.49 -6.04 -16.26
C SER A 288 14.58 -4.60 -15.76
N ASN A 289 13.81 -4.21 -14.73
CA ASN A 289 13.96 -2.98 -13.95
C ASN A 289 13.27 -3.20 -12.59
N GLY A 290 13.92 -2.82 -11.49
CA GLY A 290 13.28 -2.73 -10.17
C GLY A 290 12.26 -1.58 -10.17
N PRO A 291 10.94 -1.84 -10.14
CA PRO A 291 9.96 -0.77 -10.24
C PRO A 291 10.00 0.10 -8.99
N GLN A 292 10.16 1.40 -9.17
CA GLN A 292 9.83 2.36 -8.13
C GLN A 292 8.31 2.42 -8.01
N ILE A 293 7.82 2.37 -6.78
CA ILE A 293 6.41 2.52 -6.43
C ILE A 293 6.23 3.89 -5.80
N ASP A 294 5.44 4.73 -6.46
CA ASP A 294 5.18 6.09 -6.01
C ASP A 294 4.39 6.14 -4.69
N PRO A 295 4.61 7.16 -3.84
CA PRO A 295 3.82 7.39 -2.64
C PRO A 295 2.32 7.44 -2.92
N GLY A 296 1.54 6.84 -2.03
CA GLY A 296 0.09 6.74 -2.18
C GLY A 296 -0.40 5.68 -3.18
N PHE A 297 0.50 4.96 -3.86
CA PHE A 297 0.11 3.87 -4.75
C PHE A 297 -0.64 2.77 -4.00
N ARG A 298 -1.72 2.30 -4.63
CA ARG A 298 -2.47 1.13 -4.20
C ARG A 298 -2.66 0.18 -5.37
N GLY A 299 -2.25 -1.07 -5.24
CA GLY A 299 -2.38 -2.03 -6.32
C GLY A 299 -1.49 -3.25 -6.19
N ARG A 300 -1.71 -4.22 -7.07
CA ARG A 300 -0.87 -5.42 -7.14
C ARG A 300 0.46 -5.10 -7.81
N LEU A 301 1.54 -5.70 -7.33
CA LEU A 301 2.88 -5.53 -7.89
C LEU A 301 3.16 -6.63 -8.93
N TYR A 302 3.99 -6.31 -9.91
CA TYR A 302 4.35 -7.24 -10.98
C TYR A 302 5.84 -7.17 -11.27
N CYS A 303 6.47 -8.32 -11.46
CA CYS A 303 7.89 -8.46 -11.78
C CYS A 303 8.05 -9.10 -13.16
N LEU A 304 8.77 -8.43 -14.07
CA LEU A 304 9.16 -9.01 -15.34
C LEU A 304 10.53 -9.69 -15.20
N ILE A 305 10.52 -11.02 -15.21
CA ILE A 305 11.68 -11.86 -14.92
C ILE A 305 12.13 -12.53 -16.21
N PHE A 306 13.42 -12.46 -16.51
CA PHE A 306 14.08 -13.14 -17.63
C PHE A 306 14.96 -14.27 -17.13
N ASN A 307 14.85 -15.46 -17.70
CA ASN A 307 15.81 -16.53 -17.46
C ASN A 307 16.98 -16.40 -18.45
N THR A 308 18.10 -15.88 -17.98
CA THR A 308 19.34 -15.73 -18.77
C THR A 308 20.32 -16.88 -18.57
N SER A 309 19.97 -17.83 -17.70
CA SER A 309 20.78 -19.02 -17.45
C SER A 309 20.67 -20.04 -18.58
N ASN A 310 21.48 -21.09 -18.51
CA ASN A 310 21.39 -22.26 -19.38
C ASN A 310 20.57 -23.40 -18.77
N LYS A 311 19.88 -23.18 -17.65
CA LYS A 311 19.05 -24.17 -16.95
C LYS A 311 17.61 -23.68 -16.85
N GLU A 312 16.69 -24.59 -16.58
CA GLU A 312 15.32 -24.22 -16.22
C GLU A 312 15.29 -23.59 -14.83
N ILE A 313 14.51 -22.52 -14.70
CA ILE A 313 14.20 -21.88 -13.42
C ILE A 313 12.73 -22.15 -13.14
N GLN A 314 12.43 -22.63 -11.94
CA GLN A 314 11.07 -22.87 -11.50
C GLN A 314 10.70 -21.86 -10.43
N LEU A 315 9.50 -21.30 -10.54
CA LEU A 315 8.89 -20.48 -9.50
C LEU A 315 7.64 -21.18 -8.96
N LYS A 316 7.49 -21.21 -7.64
CA LYS A 316 6.34 -21.80 -6.94
C LYS A 316 5.43 -20.72 -6.38
N ARG A 317 4.12 -20.89 -6.55
CA ARG A 317 3.07 -20.09 -5.92
C ARG A 317 3.34 -19.90 -4.42
N GLY A 318 3.33 -18.65 -3.97
CA GLY A 318 3.53 -18.27 -2.57
C GLY A 318 4.98 -18.27 -2.09
N GLU A 319 5.97 -18.65 -2.91
CA GLU A 319 7.37 -18.60 -2.50
C GLU A 319 7.95 -17.18 -2.61
N HIS A 320 9.01 -16.91 -1.86
CA HIS A 320 9.77 -15.66 -1.97
C HIS A 320 10.48 -15.54 -3.32
N PHE A 321 10.25 -14.42 -4.01
CA PHE A 321 10.86 -14.16 -5.32
C PHE A 321 11.42 -12.75 -5.48
N ALA A 322 10.95 -11.79 -4.68
CA ALA A 322 11.41 -10.41 -4.69
C ALA A 322 11.40 -9.84 -3.28
N THR A 323 12.21 -8.81 -3.02
CA THR A 323 12.27 -8.12 -1.74
C THR A 323 11.97 -6.64 -1.96
N ILE A 324 11.03 -6.09 -1.19
CA ILE A 324 10.64 -4.68 -1.23
C ILE A 324 11.22 -3.91 -0.04
N GLU A 325 11.85 -2.79 -0.34
CA GLU A 325 12.30 -1.77 0.60
C GLU A 325 11.29 -0.62 0.62
N PHE A 326 11.07 -0.04 1.80
CA PHE A 326 10.19 1.10 1.98
C PHE A 326 11.01 2.33 2.37
N ILE A 327 10.84 3.40 1.60
CA ILE A 327 11.56 4.66 1.80
C ILE A 327 10.57 5.69 2.29
N ILE A 328 10.72 6.14 3.53
CA ILE A 328 9.95 7.26 4.08
C ILE A 328 10.56 8.58 3.61
N LEU A 329 9.70 9.45 3.12
CA LEU A 329 10.03 10.79 2.67
C LEU A 329 10.09 11.74 3.88
N VAL A 330 10.93 12.77 3.78
CA VAL A 330 11.00 13.86 4.77
C VAL A 330 9.67 14.60 4.90
N ASP A 331 8.89 14.62 3.81
CA ASP A 331 7.57 15.22 3.78
C ASP A 331 6.59 14.40 2.92
N HIS A 332 5.30 14.58 3.17
CA HIS A 332 4.25 14.03 2.35
C HIS A 332 4.21 14.69 0.97
N THR A 333 3.71 13.94 -0.02
CA THR A 333 3.49 14.45 -1.37
C THR A 333 2.07 14.14 -1.84
N LEU A 334 1.72 14.61 -3.04
CA LEU A 334 0.50 14.19 -3.72
C LEU A 334 0.54 12.66 -3.94
N PRO A 335 -0.57 11.96 -3.68
CA PRO A 335 -0.62 10.53 -3.91
C PRO A 335 -0.54 10.21 -5.40
N TYR A 336 -0.06 9.03 -5.74
CA TYR A 336 -0.17 8.49 -7.08
C TYR A 336 -1.64 8.41 -7.53
N THR A 337 -1.94 9.06 -8.65
CA THR A 337 -3.27 9.03 -9.31
C THR A 337 -3.18 8.52 -10.76
N GLY A 338 -2.08 7.83 -11.09
CA GLY A 338 -1.86 7.34 -12.45
C GLY A 338 -2.72 6.13 -12.81
N LYS A 339 -2.54 5.63 -14.03
CA LYS A 339 -3.41 4.62 -14.66
C LYS A 339 -3.50 3.28 -13.89
N TYR A 340 -2.50 2.96 -13.09
CA TYR A 340 -2.41 1.70 -12.35
C TYR A 340 -3.02 1.77 -10.94
N GLN A 341 -3.55 2.92 -10.52
CA GLN A 341 -4.10 3.08 -9.17
C GLN A 341 -5.33 2.19 -8.98
N ASN A 342 -5.36 1.47 -7.85
CA ASN A 342 -6.37 0.49 -7.46
C ASN A 342 -6.54 -0.68 -8.45
N LYS A 343 -5.54 -0.96 -9.30
CA LYS A 343 -5.59 -2.10 -10.23
C LYS A 343 -5.01 -3.35 -9.58
N LEU A 344 -5.78 -4.44 -9.64
CA LEU A 344 -5.47 -5.71 -8.98
C LEU A 344 -5.25 -6.88 -9.94
N LYS A 345 -5.77 -6.78 -11.18
CA LYS A 345 -5.71 -7.86 -12.16
C LYS A 345 -4.65 -7.56 -13.21
N MET A 346 -3.92 -8.58 -13.64
CA MET A 346 -2.83 -8.44 -14.60
C MET A 346 -3.26 -7.80 -15.92
N LYS A 347 -4.48 -8.09 -16.38
CA LYS A 347 -5.06 -7.51 -17.59
C LYS A 347 -5.14 -5.98 -17.56
N ASP A 348 -5.21 -5.37 -16.38
CA ASP A 348 -5.27 -3.91 -16.22
C ASP A 348 -3.91 -3.25 -16.44
N TYR A 349 -2.82 -4.04 -16.39
CA TYR A 349 -1.45 -3.58 -16.53
C TYR A 349 -0.88 -3.78 -17.94
N LEU A 350 -1.37 -4.80 -18.65
CA LEU A 350 -0.96 -5.12 -20.02
C LEU A 350 -1.64 -4.17 -21.03
N PRO A 351 -0.91 -3.56 -21.97
CA PRO A 351 -1.51 -2.74 -23.02
C PRO A 351 -2.49 -3.56 -23.88
N GLU A 352 -3.60 -2.96 -24.31
CA GLU A 352 -4.53 -3.59 -25.28
C GLU A 352 -3.82 -3.95 -26.61
N VAL A 353 -2.72 -3.24 -26.93
CA VAL A 353 -1.90 -3.38 -28.16
C VAL A 353 -0.86 -4.51 -28.07
N VAL A 354 -0.80 -5.27 -26.97
CA VAL A 354 0.09 -6.45 -26.81
C VAL A 354 -0.23 -7.57 -27.83
N LYS A 355 -1.23 -7.41 -28.68
CA LYS A 355 -1.42 -8.27 -29.85
C LYS A 355 -0.44 -8.06 -31.02
N ALA A 356 0.35 -6.98 -31.12
CA ALA A 356 0.98 -6.68 -32.44
C ALA A 356 2.48 -6.39 -32.54
N SER A 357 3.11 -5.44 -31.83
CA SER A 357 4.34 -4.84 -32.42
C SER A 357 5.62 -4.89 -31.59
N ALA A 358 5.79 -4.16 -30.49
CA ALA A 358 7.13 -4.00 -29.89
C ALA A 358 7.62 -5.26 -29.13
N ILE A 359 6.74 -5.91 -28.37
CA ILE A 359 7.06 -7.18 -27.70
C ILE A 359 7.18 -8.31 -28.74
N ASN A 360 6.33 -8.33 -29.77
CA ASN A 360 6.49 -9.27 -30.90
C ASN A 360 7.81 -9.05 -31.65
N GLN A 361 8.29 -7.83 -31.81
CA GLN A 361 9.61 -7.55 -32.39
C GLN A 361 10.73 -8.07 -31.49
N LEU A 362 10.67 -7.81 -30.19
CA LEU A 362 11.63 -8.38 -29.22
C LEU A 362 11.60 -9.92 -29.21
N ILE A 363 10.42 -10.53 -29.25
CA ILE A 363 10.24 -11.97 -29.36
C ILE A 363 10.80 -12.49 -30.69
N GLN A 364 10.48 -11.85 -31.81
CA GLN A 364 10.96 -12.23 -33.15
C GLN A 364 12.48 -12.07 -33.27
N ASP A 365 13.07 -11.04 -32.67
CA ASP A 365 14.51 -10.82 -32.67
C ASP A 365 15.21 -11.88 -31.80
N VAL A 366 14.63 -12.25 -30.65
CA VAL A 366 15.09 -13.36 -29.82
C VAL A 366 14.97 -14.70 -30.55
N GLU A 367 13.87 -14.95 -31.27
CA GLU A 367 13.67 -16.16 -32.09
C GLU A 367 14.64 -16.24 -33.26
N LYS A 368 14.90 -15.11 -33.94
CA LYS A 368 15.93 -15.02 -35.00
C LYS A 368 17.32 -15.32 -34.45
N LEU A 369 17.67 -14.79 -33.28
CA LEU A 369 18.95 -15.08 -32.62
C LEU A 369 19.08 -16.55 -32.21
N LYS A 370 17.99 -17.18 -31.71
CA LYS A 370 17.95 -18.62 -31.42
C LYS A 370 18.15 -19.46 -32.69
N ARG A 371 17.47 -19.13 -33.80
CA ARG A 371 17.67 -19.81 -35.09
C ARG A 371 19.09 -19.63 -35.62
N ALA A 372 19.64 -18.42 -35.58
CA ALA A 372 21.00 -18.16 -36.04
C ALA A 372 22.03 -19.02 -35.29
N LYS A 373 21.95 -19.10 -33.95
CA LYS A 373 22.80 -19.98 -33.14
C LYS A 373 22.63 -21.47 -33.46
N TRP A 374 21.41 -21.90 -33.77
CA TRP A 374 21.16 -23.28 -34.21
C TRP A 374 21.84 -23.57 -35.55
N PHE A 375 21.71 -22.68 -36.53
CA PHE A 375 22.39 -22.80 -37.82
C PHE A 375 23.91 -22.82 -37.66
N GLU A 376 24.51 -21.92 -36.89
CA GLU A 376 25.95 -21.92 -36.64
C GLU A 376 26.45 -23.24 -36.02
N LYS A 377 25.68 -23.81 -35.09
CA LYS A 377 26.08 -25.03 -34.36
C LYS A 377 25.90 -26.31 -35.18
N TYR A 378 24.80 -26.46 -35.91
CA TYR A 378 24.42 -27.74 -36.51
C TYR A 378 24.64 -27.81 -38.02
N LEU A 379 24.66 -26.68 -38.74
CA LEU A 379 24.89 -26.66 -40.18
C LEU A 379 26.26 -27.25 -40.59
N PRO A 380 27.38 -26.94 -39.90
CA PRO A 380 28.67 -27.54 -40.23
C PRO A 380 28.68 -29.07 -40.06
N LEU A 381 27.98 -29.59 -39.04
CA LEU A 381 27.87 -31.03 -38.77
C LEU A 381 27.07 -31.75 -39.86
N ILE A 382 25.95 -31.15 -40.29
CA ILE A 382 25.11 -31.69 -41.37
C ILE A 382 25.87 -31.68 -42.70
N LEU A 383 26.55 -30.58 -43.03
CA LEU A 383 27.39 -30.48 -44.23
C LEU A 383 28.54 -31.50 -44.22
N SER A 384 29.16 -31.72 -43.06
CA SER A 384 30.21 -32.73 -42.89
C SER A 384 29.67 -34.14 -43.10
N ALA A 385 28.49 -34.46 -42.55
CA ALA A 385 27.84 -35.75 -42.77
C ALA A 385 27.47 -35.97 -44.25
N LEU A 386 26.93 -34.95 -44.92
CA LEU A 386 26.60 -35.01 -46.35
C LEU A 386 27.85 -35.21 -47.22
N ALA A 387 28.96 -34.56 -46.89
CA ALA A 387 30.24 -34.73 -47.59
C ALA A 387 30.78 -36.16 -47.45
N ILE A 388 30.65 -36.78 -46.27
CA ILE A 388 31.02 -38.18 -46.03
C ILE A 388 30.14 -39.11 -46.86
N VAL A 389 28.82 -38.91 -46.84
CA VAL A 389 27.88 -39.72 -47.63
C VAL A 389 28.18 -39.59 -49.13
N ALA A 390 28.40 -38.37 -49.64
CA ALA A 390 28.76 -38.14 -51.03
C ALA A 390 30.09 -38.82 -51.41
N SER A 391 31.08 -38.80 -50.51
CA SER A 391 32.37 -39.48 -50.72
C SER A 391 32.22 -41.00 -50.79
N ILE A 392 31.38 -41.59 -49.94
CA ILE A 392 31.08 -43.03 -49.96
C ILE A 392 30.36 -43.40 -51.26
N VAL A 393 29.34 -42.63 -51.66
CA VAL A 393 28.58 -42.88 -52.89
C VAL A 393 29.49 -42.76 -54.11
N MET A 394 30.34 -41.74 -54.18
CA MET A 394 31.30 -41.58 -55.28
C MET A 394 32.33 -42.72 -55.30
N GLY A 395 32.80 -43.18 -54.14
CA GLY A 395 33.67 -44.34 -54.02
C GLY A 395 33.02 -45.64 -54.51
N VAL A 396 31.74 -45.85 -54.20
CA VAL A 396 30.96 -46.99 -54.69
C VAL A 396 30.77 -46.90 -56.21
N ILE A 397 30.41 -45.74 -56.75
CA ILE A 397 30.25 -45.53 -58.19
C ILE A 397 31.57 -45.79 -58.93
N LEU A 398 32.70 -45.27 -58.44
CA LEU A 398 34.02 -45.49 -59.02
C LEU A 398 34.45 -46.96 -58.95
N PHE A 399 34.07 -47.70 -57.90
CA PHE A 399 34.30 -49.14 -57.80
C PHE A 399 33.54 -49.93 -58.86
N PHE A 400 32.30 -49.52 -59.19
CA PHE A 400 31.51 -50.15 -60.24
C PHE A 400 31.93 -49.76 -61.67
N ILE A 401 32.58 -48.61 -61.87
CA ILE A 401 33.09 -48.18 -63.17
C ILE A 401 34.45 -48.83 -63.52
N LYS A 402 35.22 -49.29 -62.52
CA LYS A 402 36.53 -49.95 -62.71
C LYS A 402 36.46 -51.47 -62.90
N LYS A 403 35.26 -52.06 -62.82
CA LYS A 403 34.98 -53.46 -63.11
C LYS A 403 34.35 -53.55 -64.49
#